data_AF-A0A930AT96-F1
#
_entry.id   AF-A0A930AT96-F1
#
_cell.length_a   1.000
_cell.length_b   1.000
_cell.length_c   1.000
_cell.angle_alpha   90.00
_cell.angle_beta   90.00
_cell.angle_gamma   90.00
#
_symmetry.space_group_name_H-M   'P 1'
#
loop_
_entity.id
_entity.type
_entity.pdbx_description
1 polymer ?
#
loop_
_entity_poly.entity_id
_entity_poly.type
_entity_poly.pdbx_seq_one_letter_code
_entity_poly.pdbx_strand_id
1 'polypeptide(L)'
;MNPSHRIPTFVLRLLWVIYFLVMILLLFFRVYHDNNINLNILELFNFKTTNLSQTILNLILFIPIGYWLKHLKISSVLLLSLLLITSIELLQFVSHRGIFDVVDILINTIGTMIGYIIFKTVHIKLH
;
A
#
# COMPACT_ATOMS: atom_id res chain seq x y z
N MET A 1 5.75 38.34 4.04
CA MET A 1 5.50 36.99 3.48
C MET A 1 4.15 36.52 4.02
N ASN A 2 3.18 36.29 3.14
CA ASN A 2 1.75 36.21 3.45
C ASN A 2 1.41 34.92 4.25
N PRO A 3 0.76 34.96 5.43
CA PRO A 3 0.46 33.79 6.25
C PRO A 3 -0.80 33.01 5.81
N SER A 4 -1.31 33.24 4.60
CA SER A 4 -2.71 32.97 4.22
C SER A 4 -3.01 31.62 3.55
N HIS A 5 -2.07 30.68 3.43
CA HIS A 5 -2.33 29.36 2.86
C HIS A 5 -1.92 28.22 3.81
N ARG A 6 -2.38 28.29 5.07
CA ARG A 6 -2.34 27.13 5.95
C ARG A 6 -3.49 26.21 5.58
N ILE A 7 -3.18 25.01 5.10
CA ILE A 7 -4.21 23.99 4.84
C ILE A 7 -4.88 23.68 6.18
N PRO A 8 -6.20 23.83 6.32
CA PRO A 8 -6.87 23.53 7.58
C PRO A 8 -6.68 22.04 7.91
N THR A 9 -6.38 21.74 9.17
CA THR A 9 -6.14 20.36 9.65
C THR A 9 -7.32 19.43 9.37
N PHE A 10 -8.54 19.96 9.30
CA PHE A 10 -9.74 19.25 8.86
C PHE A 10 -9.62 18.73 7.42
N VAL A 11 -9.08 19.52 6.49
CA VAL A 11 -8.90 19.12 5.09
C VAL A 11 -7.90 17.97 4.98
N LEU A 12 -6.78 18.04 5.72
CA LEU A 12 -5.81 16.94 5.77
C LEU A 12 -6.44 15.65 6.32
N ARG A 13 -7.26 15.76 7.38
CA ARG A 13 -7.99 14.61 7.92
C ARG A 13 -8.95 14.02 6.89
N LEU A 14 -9.68 14.86 6.16
CA LEU A 14 -10.59 14.44 5.10
C LEU A 14 -9.85 13.73 3.97
N LEU A 15 -8.68 14.24 3.54
CA LEU A 15 -7.85 13.61 2.53
C LEU A 15 -7.39 12.20 2.95
N TRP A 16 -7.01 12.02 4.22
CA TRP A 16 -6.66 10.69 4.73
C TRP A 16 -7.85 9.73 4.74
N VAL A 17 -9.04 10.18 5.13
CA VAL A 17 -10.25 9.36 5.08
C VAL A 17 -10.57 8.94 3.65
N ILE A 18 -10.54 9.87 2.70
CA ILE A 18 -10.75 9.58 1.28
C ILE A 18 -9.71 8.57 0.78
N TYR A 19 -8.44 8.77 1.12
CA TYR A 19 -7.35 7.86 0.76
C TYR A 19 -7.61 6.42 1.25
N PHE A 20 -7.93 6.23 2.53
CA PHE A 20 -8.21 4.88 3.06
C PHE A 20 -9.45 4.25 2.43
N LEU A 21 -10.47 5.06 2.10
CA LEU A 21 -11.69 4.59 1.45
C LEU A 21 -11.39 4.12 0.02
N VAL A 22 -10.61 4.89 -0.75
CA VAL A 22 -10.12 4.50 -2.08
C VAL A 22 -9.24 3.26 -1.99
N MET A 23 -8.38 3.17 -0.98
CA MET A 23 -7.51 2.02 -0.76
C MET A 23 -8.33 0.74 -0.54
N ILE A 24 -9.32 0.78 0.35
CA ILE A 24 -10.23 -0.35 0.58
C ILE A 24 -11.00 -0.68 -0.70
N LEU A 25 -11.53 0.32 -1.40
CA LEU A 25 -12.26 0.09 -2.65
C LEU A 25 -11.40 -0.65 -3.68
N LEU A 26 -10.19 -0.14 -3.96
CA LEU A 26 -9.31 -0.71 -4.99
C LEU A 26 -8.78 -2.09 -4.61
N LEU A 27 -8.54 -2.35 -3.32
CA LEU A 27 -8.11 -3.67 -2.85
C LEU A 27 -9.22 -4.72 -2.97
N PHE A 28 -10.46 -4.38 -2.61
CA PHE A 28 -11.56 -5.36 -2.57
C PHE A 28 -12.36 -5.47 -3.87
N PHE A 29 -12.27 -4.49 -4.79
CA PHE A 29 -12.89 -4.54 -6.12
C PHE A 29 -11.98 -5.10 -7.22
N ARG A 30 -10.93 -5.86 -6.85
CA ARG A 30 -10.11 -6.59 -7.83
C ARG A 30 -11.00 -7.49 -8.70
N VAL A 31 -10.68 -7.58 -9.99
CA VAL A 31 -11.34 -8.54 -10.90
C VAL A 31 -11.22 -9.92 -10.28
N TYR A 32 -12.36 -10.57 -10.05
CA TYR A 32 -12.42 -11.92 -9.49
C TYR A 32 -11.58 -12.86 -10.36
N HIS A 33 -10.54 -13.41 -9.77
CA HIS A 33 -9.90 -14.62 -10.26
C HIS A 33 -10.36 -15.76 -9.37
N ASP A 34 -10.40 -16.98 -9.92
CA ASP A 34 -10.65 -18.18 -9.13
C ASP A 34 -9.77 -18.17 -7.86
N ASN A 35 -10.33 -18.66 -6.75
CA ASN A 35 -9.72 -18.71 -5.40
C ASN A 35 -8.47 -19.59 -5.33
N ASN A 36 -7.47 -19.29 -6.14
CA ASN A 36 -6.20 -19.96 -6.18
C ASN A 36 -5.23 -19.24 -5.25
N ILE A 37 -4.24 -19.98 -4.76
CA ILE A 37 -3.13 -19.44 -4.00
C ILE A 37 -1.98 -19.28 -5.00
N ASN A 38 -1.49 -18.06 -5.17
CA ASN A 38 -0.35 -17.78 -6.03
C ASN A 38 0.92 -17.57 -5.19
N LEU A 39 1.76 -18.60 -5.13
CA LEU A 39 3.06 -18.55 -4.45
C LEU A 39 4.24 -18.38 -5.42
N ASN A 40 3.96 -18.16 -6.72
CA ASN A 40 4.98 -18.15 -7.74
C ASN A 40 5.71 -16.80 -7.81
N ILE A 41 6.76 -16.65 -7.02
CA ILE A 41 7.59 -15.42 -7.00
C ILE A 41 8.20 -15.12 -8.37
N LEU A 42 8.47 -16.14 -9.21
CA LEU A 42 9.02 -15.94 -10.55
C LEU A 42 8.06 -15.18 -11.47
N GLU A 43 6.77 -15.15 -11.14
CA GLU A 43 5.79 -14.37 -11.87
C GLU A 43 6.14 -12.88 -11.90
N LEU A 44 6.83 -12.35 -10.88
CA LEU A 44 7.35 -10.98 -10.87
C LEU A 44 8.18 -10.63 -12.13
N PHE A 45 8.92 -11.60 -12.66
CA PHE A 45 9.75 -11.43 -13.86
C PHE A 45 9.02 -11.78 -15.15
N ASN A 46 7.82 -12.35 -15.04
CA ASN A 46 6.99 -12.72 -16.16
C ASN A 46 5.99 -11.62 -16.50
N PHE A 47 6.48 -10.59 -17.20
CA PHE A 47 5.70 -9.43 -17.66
C PHE A 47 4.49 -9.76 -18.56
N LYS A 48 4.38 -11.02 -19.01
CA LYS A 48 3.31 -11.48 -19.91
C LYS A 48 2.09 -12.02 -19.15
N THR A 49 2.29 -12.59 -17.95
CA THR A 49 1.20 -13.10 -17.10
C THR A 49 0.81 -12.12 -16.01
N THR A 50 1.74 -11.27 -15.60
CA THR A 50 1.48 -10.24 -14.59
C THR A 50 0.56 -9.15 -15.12
N ASN A 51 -0.49 -8.87 -14.35
CA ASN A 51 -1.31 -7.68 -14.55
C ASN A 51 -0.54 -6.44 -14.06
N LEU A 52 0.44 -5.99 -14.85
CA LEU A 52 1.35 -4.90 -14.50
C LEU A 52 0.64 -3.63 -14.05
N SER A 53 -0.48 -3.29 -14.69
CA SER A 53 -1.31 -2.14 -14.30
C SER A 53 -1.77 -2.24 -12.85
N GLN A 54 -2.23 -3.42 -12.45
CA GLN A 54 -2.71 -3.67 -11.11
C GLN A 54 -1.57 -3.72 -10.09
N THR A 55 -0.47 -4.39 -10.44
CA THR A 55 0.74 -4.45 -9.59
C THR A 55 1.31 -3.06 -9.32
N ILE A 56 1.38 -2.20 -10.34
CA ILE A 56 1.84 -0.81 -10.20
C ILE A 56 0.86 0.02 -9.36
N LEU A 57 -0.45 -0.14 -9.58
CA LEU A 57 -1.47 0.56 -8.81
C LEU A 57 -1.37 0.19 -7.32
N ASN A 58 -1.26 -1.10 -7.02
CA ASN A 58 -1.03 -1.64 -5.69
C ASN A 58 0.24 -1.04 -5.05
N LEU A 59 1.38 -1.05 -5.76
CA LEU A 59 2.62 -0.42 -5.30
C LEU A 59 2.42 1.04 -4.89
N ILE A 60 1.82 1.85 -5.78
CA ILE A 60 1.61 3.29 -5.54
C ILE A 60 0.66 3.53 -4.38
N LEU A 61 -0.38 2.70 -4.25
CA LEU A 61 -1.39 2.81 -3.21
C LEU A 61 -0.81 2.67 -1.80
N PHE A 62 0.23 1.86 -1.63
CA PHE A 62 0.89 1.64 -0.34
C PHE A 62 1.97 2.67 0.01
N ILE A 63 2.42 3.51 -0.93
CA ILE A 63 3.43 4.56 -0.66
C ILE A 63 2.98 5.54 0.44
N PRO A 64 1.76 6.11 0.44
CA PRO A 64 1.36 7.09 1.44
C PRO A 64 1.34 6.54 2.88
N ILE A 65 1.17 5.21 3.07
CA ILE A 65 1.24 4.57 4.40
C ILE A 65 2.59 4.82 5.07
N GLY A 66 3.66 4.89 4.28
CA GLY A 66 5.01 5.16 4.78
C GLY A 66 5.15 6.45 5.61
N TYR A 67 4.26 7.43 5.41
CA TYR A 67 4.22 8.65 6.21
C TYR A 67 3.98 8.36 7.69
N TRP A 68 3.05 7.44 8.00
CA TRP A 68 2.70 7.06 9.37
C TRP A 68 3.78 6.22 10.04
N LEU A 69 4.61 5.55 9.24
CA LEU A 69 5.66 4.65 9.69
C LEU A 69 7.03 5.33 9.82
N LYS A 70 7.17 6.60 9.39
CA LYS A 70 8.46 7.31 9.32
C LYS A 70 9.22 7.41 10.65
N HIS A 71 8.52 7.35 11.78
CA HIS A 71 9.10 7.43 13.12
C HIS A 71 9.58 6.08 13.66
N LEU A 72 9.24 4.97 13.00
CA LEU A 72 9.63 3.63 13.41
C LEU A 72 11.01 3.25 12.87
N LYS A 73 11.61 2.20 13.45
CA LYS A 73 12.83 1.59 12.94
C LYS A 73 12.54 0.85 11.64
N ILE A 74 13.50 0.82 10.72
CA ILE A 74 13.33 0.19 9.40
C ILE A 74 12.92 -1.29 9.50
N SER A 75 13.47 -2.03 10.48
CA SER A 75 13.09 -3.43 10.75
C SER A 75 11.65 -3.56 11.24
N SER A 76 11.19 -2.63 12.07
CA SER A 76 9.79 -2.60 12.52
C SER A 76 8.83 -2.27 11.39
N VAL A 77 9.22 -1.35 10.48
CA VAL A 77 8.42 -1.02 9.29
C VAL A 77 8.29 -2.22 8.38
N LEU A 78 9.40 -2.90 8.07
CA LEU A 78 9.41 -4.11 7.25
C LEU A 78 8.53 -5.22 7.83
N LEU A 79 8.67 -5.49 9.15
CA LEU A 79 7.87 -6.52 9.80
C LEU A 79 6.38 -6.17 9.82
N LEU A 80 6.05 -4.91 10.15
CA LEU A 80 4.67 -4.44 10.22
C LEU A 80 4.01 -4.42 8.84
N SER A 81 4.72 -3.96 7.80
CA SER A 81 4.19 -3.97 6.44
C SER A 81 3.96 -5.39 5.94
N LEU A 82 4.91 -6.30 6.14
CA LEU A 82 4.73 -7.73 5.83
C LEU A 82 3.49 -8.29 6.53
N LEU A 83 3.38 -8.15 7.86
CA LEU A 83 2.25 -8.67 8.62
C LEU A 83 0.91 -8.08 8.17
N LEU A 84 0.87 -6.75 7.97
CA LEU A 84 -0.35 -6.05 7.57
C LEU A 84 -0.80 -6.47 6.17
N ILE A 85 0.12 -6.52 5.21
CA ILE A 85 -0.20 -6.85 3.82
C ILE A 85 -0.57 -8.34 3.71
N THR A 86 0.17 -9.24 4.36
CA THR A 86 -0.21 -10.66 4.43
C THR A 86 -1.58 -10.83 5.06
N SER A 87 -1.93 -10.04 6.08
CA SER A 87 -3.28 -10.07 6.68
C SER A 87 -4.35 -9.59 5.69
N ILE A 88 -4.07 -8.58 4.87
CA ILE A 88 -4.99 -8.09 3.83
C ILE A 88 -5.23 -9.18 2.77
N GLU A 89 -4.17 -9.78 2.24
CA GLU A 89 -4.26 -10.87 1.25
C GLU A 89 -5.00 -12.08 1.81
N LEU A 90 -4.74 -12.43 3.08
CA LEU A 90 -5.45 -13.50 3.77
C LEU A 90 -6.94 -13.17 3.93
N LEU A 91 -7.29 -11.93 4.29
CA LEU A 91 -8.68 -11.50 4.42
C LEU A 91 -9.40 -11.52 3.07
N GLN A 92 -8.74 -11.10 1.98
CA GLN A 92 -9.29 -11.16 0.63
C GLN A 92 -9.53 -12.61 0.20
N PHE A 93 -8.58 -13.52 0.50
CA PHE A 93 -8.70 -14.94 0.25
C PHE A 93 -9.87 -15.57 1.02
N VAL A 94 -9.96 -15.35 2.34
CA VAL A 94 -11.05 -15.88 3.18
C VAL A 94 -12.41 -15.28 2.76
N SER A 95 -12.43 -14.01 2.35
CA SER A 95 -13.65 -13.34 1.90
C SER A 95 -14.09 -13.76 0.48
N HIS A 96 -13.34 -14.65 -0.19
CA HIS A 96 -13.57 -15.04 -1.58
C HIS A 96 -13.61 -13.82 -2.53
N ARG A 97 -12.83 -12.79 -2.21
CA ARG A 97 -12.75 -11.53 -2.98
C ARG A 97 -11.45 -11.43 -3.77
N GLY A 98 -10.53 -12.38 -3.63
CA GLY A 98 -9.27 -12.38 -4.37
C GLY A 98 -8.43 -13.63 -4.16
N ILE A 99 -7.30 -13.66 -4.88
CA ILE A 99 -6.21 -14.64 -4.77
C ILE A 99 -5.32 -14.23 -3.61
N PHE A 100 -4.80 -15.20 -2.84
CA PHE A 100 -3.65 -14.96 -1.97
C PHE A 100 -2.37 -14.92 -2.82
N ASP A 101 -1.83 -13.73 -3.10
CA ASP A 101 -0.70 -13.56 -4.03
C ASP A 101 0.58 -13.05 -3.33
N VAL A 102 1.64 -13.87 -3.35
CA VAL A 102 2.95 -13.51 -2.76
C VAL A 102 3.61 -12.35 -3.50
N VAL A 103 3.37 -12.20 -4.80
CA VAL A 103 3.88 -11.06 -5.58
C VAL A 103 3.24 -9.76 -5.10
N ASP A 104 1.94 -9.77 -4.82
CA ASP A 104 1.24 -8.61 -4.24
C ASP A 104 1.78 -8.28 -2.84
N ILE A 105 2.06 -9.29 -2.00
CA ILE A 105 2.71 -9.09 -0.69
C ILE A 105 4.06 -8.37 -0.84
N LEU A 106 4.90 -8.86 -1.76
CA LEU A 106 6.23 -8.31 -2.00
C LEU A 106 6.16 -6.87 -2.52
N ILE A 107 5.31 -6.63 -3.53
CA ILE A 107 5.21 -5.33 -4.20
C ILE A 107 4.61 -4.26 -3.28
N ASN A 108 3.56 -4.59 -2.53
CA ASN A 108 2.98 -3.68 -1.56
C ASN A 108 3.95 -3.36 -0.41
N THR A 109 4.78 -4.35 -0.01
CA THR A 109 5.83 -4.15 0.99
C THR A 109 6.87 -3.17 0.47
N ILE A 110 7.31 -3.33 -0.79
CA ILE A 110 8.22 -2.40 -1.47
C ILE A 110 7.60 -1.01 -1.55
N GLY A 111 6.33 -0.88 -1.95
CA GLY A 111 5.62 0.40 -1.99
C GLY A 111 5.61 1.12 -0.63
N THR A 112 5.30 0.39 0.45
CA THR A 112 5.34 0.93 1.81
C THR A 112 6.74 1.40 2.21
N MET A 113 7.77 0.63 1.84
CA MET A 113 9.16 0.97 2.14
C MET A 113 9.67 2.18 1.36
N ILE A 114 9.29 2.30 0.08
CA ILE A 114 9.55 3.49 -0.73
C ILE A 114 8.94 4.72 -0.05
N GLY A 115 7.67 4.64 0.34
CA GLY A 115 7.00 5.69 1.10
C GLY A 115 7.72 6.06 2.38
N TYR A 116 8.10 5.06 3.18
CA TYR A 116 8.83 5.27 4.43
C TYR A 116 10.16 6.00 4.20
N ILE A 117 10.96 5.60 3.20
CA ILE A 117 12.23 6.25 2.87
C ILE A 117 12.01 7.70 2.44
N ILE A 118 11.00 7.95 1.58
CA ILE A 118 10.63 9.29 1.13
C ILE A 118 10.28 10.17 2.34
N PHE A 119 9.34 9.75 3.17
CA PHE A 119 8.86 10.58 4.30
C PHE A 119 9.84 10.68 5.47
N LYS A 120 10.79 9.75 5.58
CA LYS A 120 11.88 9.84 6.54
C LYS A 120 12.97 10.81 6.09
N THR A 121 13.26 10.84 4.80
CA THR A 121 14.28 11.73 4.22
C THR A 121 13.76 13.15 4.06
N VAL A 122 12.49 13.30 3.66
CA VAL A 122 11.87 14.61 3.52
C VAL A 122 11.42 15.09 4.90
N HIS A 123 12.08 16.12 5.42
CA HIS A 123 11.67 16.84 6.63
C HIS A 123 10.38 17.65 6.39
N ILE A 124 9.25 16.97 6.14
CA ILE A 124 7.94 17.62 6.06
C ILE A 124 7.53 18.03 7.48
N LYS A 125 7.83 19.28 7.86
CA LYS A 125 7.17 19.97 8.98
C LYS A 125 5.73 20.28 8.57
N LEU A 126 4.84 19.30 8.71
CA LEU A 126 3.40 19.57 8.75
C LEU A 126 3.11 20.25 10.10
N HIS A 127 2.92 21.56 10.06
CA HIS A 127 2.63 22.42 11.21
C HIS A 127 1.13 22.75 11.27
#